data_AF-A0A7G2TCX7-F1
#
_entry.id   AF-A0A7G2TCX7-F1
#
_cell.length_a   1.000
_cell.length_b   1.000
_cell.length_c   1.000
_cell.angle_alpha   90.00
_cell.angle_beta   90.00
_cell.angle_gamma   90.00
#
_symmetry.space_group_name_H-M   'P 1'
#
loop_
_entity.id
_entity.type
_entity.pdbx_description
1 polymer ?
#
loop_
_entity_poly.entity_id
_entity_poly.type
_entity_poly.pdbx_seq_one_letter_code
_entity_poly.pdbx_strand_id
1 'polypeptide(L)'
;MLLSVIILAYKVPYHVLLCVQSVERSIASIDAEIIVVDNNSQDETEELIKANFERVTFQQNNENLGFAKAYNQAVHTAKGKYVCILNPDTVLPENCFESLIPFAEKQPNFGALGPRLIDGTGHYLPESKRNVPDFKVAFKKMTGDTSRYYANQLAQDEIGEVPVLVGAFMLVKKQAYLKIKGFDERYFMYGEDIDLSYRLTQNGFKNYYFGQVSVIHFKGESTVKDRKYNLRFYGAMQLFQQKHFSQGFFIDKALAYGLKCLAFSKSKVASKEEDQKEKTAIFWVYKGNLEQEELKNIPFQINQVINFEKEKELQKFNSKLIFDLNFLKFSEVIEAFQLLKNNKNRFRIRPSNCNFILGSDTSTSRGELLKW
;
A
#
# COMPACT_ATOMS: atom_id res chain seq x y z
N MET A 1 0.59 -24.31 -7.59
CA MET A 1 0.76 -22.93 -7.10
C MET A 1 -0.58 -22.25 -6.89
N LEU A 2 -0.88 -21.91 -5.65
CA LEU A 2 -2.13 -21.27 -5.25
C LEU A 2 -2.08 -19.74 -5.44
N LEU A 3 -0.96 -19.10 -5.10
CA LEU A 3 -0.82 -17.65 -5.07
C LEU A 3 0.47 -17.19 -5.77
N SER A 4 0.41 -16.09 -6.51
CA SER A 4 1.60 -15.30 -6.87
C SER A 4 1.46 -13.90 -6.29
N VAL A 5 2.42 -13.47 -5.48
CA VAL A 5 2.48 -12.10 -4.97
C VAL A 5 3.41 -11.30 -5.87
N ILE A 6 2.89 -10.23 -6.45
CA ILE A 6 3.60 -9.40 -7.42
C ILE A 6 3.82 -8.02 -6.80
N ILE A 7 5.09 -7.63 -6.72
CA ILE A 7 5.53 -6.37 -6.11
C ILE A 7 6.22 -5.53 -7.19
N LEU A 8 5.68 -4.35 -7.48
CA LEU A 8 6.28 -3.42 -8.44
C LEU A 8 7.13 -2.37 -7.71
N ALA A 9 8.45 -2.46 -7.81
CA ALA A 9 9.40 -1.54 -7.19
C ALA A 9 9.72 -0.35 -8.11
N TYR A 10 9.82 0.85 -7.51
CA TYR A 10 10.41 2.03 -8.14
C TYR A 10 10.98 2.99 -7.08
N LYS A 11 12.30 3.06 -6.98
CA LYS A 11 13.07 3.99 -6.13
C LYS A 11 12.83 3.88 -4.62
N VAL A 12 12.56 2.68 -4.12
CA VAL A 12 12.20 2.41 -2.71
C VAL A 12 12.82 1.12 -2.13
N PRO A 13 14.14 0.89 -2.27
CA PRO A 13 14.81 -0.38 -1.98
C PRO A 13 14.48 -0.99 -0.61
N TYR A 14 14.52 -0.16 0.44
CA TYR A 14 14.33 -0.57 1.83
C TYR A 14 12.89 -0.93 2.16
N HIS A 15 11.93 -0.24 1.52
CA HIS A 15 10.52 -0.58 1.67
C HIS A 15 10.22 -1.90 0.95
N VAL A 16 10.78 -2.13 -0.25
CA VAL A 16 10.62 -3.40 -0.97
C VAL A 16 11.17 -4.55 -0.13
N LEU A 17 12.35 -4.40 0.49
CA LEU A 17 12.92 -5.42 1.36
C LEU A 17 11.97 -5.76 2.52
N LEU A 18 11.46 -4.76 3.24
CA LEU A 18 10.51 -4.97 4.34
C LEU A 18 9.21 -5.61 3.85
N CYS A 19 8.69 -5.17 2.71
CA CYS A 19 7.50 -5.74 2.07
C CYS A 19 7.72 -7.23 1.78
N VAL A 20 8.83 -7.59 1.13
CA VAL A 20 9.16 -8.99 0.81
C VAL A 20 9.33 -9.84 2.07
N GLN A 21 10.00 -9.35 3.13
CA GLN A 21 10.06 -10.07 4.42
C GLN A 21 8.65 -10.34 4.98
N SER A 22 7.74 -9.36 4.91
CA SER A 22 6.36 -9.55 5.38
C SER A 22 5.58 -10.54 4.51
N VAL A 23 5.83 -10.53 3.20
CA VAL A 23 5.22 -11.48 2.26
C VAL A 23 5.70 -12.89 2.54
N GLU A 24 7.01 -13.14 2.66
CA GLU A 24 7.58 -14.47 2.97
C GLU A 24 6.96 -15.07 4.23
N ARG A 25 6.81 -14.27 5.30
CA ARG A 25 6.14 -14.74 6.52
C ARG A 25 4.65 -14.99 6.30
N SER A 26 3.96 -14.16 5.51
CA SER A 26 2.52 -14.31 5.24
C SER A 26 2.15 -15.46 4.29
N ILE A 27 3.13 -16.03 3.58
CA ILE A 27 2.94 -17.17 2.67
C ILE A 27 3.60 -18.45 3.19
N ALA A 28 4.13 -18.47 4.41
CA ALA A 28 4.93 -19.58 4.93
C ALA A 28 4.24 -20.96 4.86
N SER A 29 2.90 -20.97 4.92
CA SER A 29 2.04 -22.16 4.84
C SER A 29 1.35 -22.34 3.48
N ILE A 30 1.69 -21.54 2.47
CA ILE A 30 0.98 -21.42 1.20
C ILE A 30 1.91 -21.79 0.03
N ASP A 31 1.42 -22.64 -0.88
CA ASP A 31 2.08 -22.89 -2.16
C ASP A 31 2.02 -21.62 -3.03
N ALA A 32 3.07 -20.80 -2.93
CA ALA A 32 3.12 -19.46 -3.50
C ALA A 32 4.49 -19.12 -4.10
N GLU A 33 4.52 -18.11 -4.97
CA GLU A 33 5.74 -17.45 -5.44
C GLU A 33 5.68 -15.94 -5.21
N ILE A 34 6.85 -15.32 -5.10
CA ILE A 34 7.03 -13.87 -5.02
C ILE A 34 7.73 -13.41 -6.29
N ILE A 35 7.14 -12.43 -6.97
CA ILE A 35 7.70 -11.79 -8.16
C ILE A 35 7.92 -10.31 -7.83
N VAL A 36 9.19 -9.87 -7.83
CA VAL A 36 9.54 -8.45 -7.69
C VAL A 36 9.92 -7.94 -9.07
N VAL A 37 9.21 -6.90 -9.53
CA VAL A 37 9.51 -6.21 -10.78
C VAL A 37 10.13 -4.86 -10.45
N ASP A 38 11.38 -4.62 -10.81
CA ASP A 38 11.98 -3.29 -10.72
C ASP A 38 11.71 -2.48 -11.99
N ASN A 39 11.06 -1.33 -11.84
CA ASN A 39 10.64 -0.49 -12.95
C ASN A 39 11.70 0.55 -13.34
N ASN A 40 12.95 0.09 -13.50
CA ASN A 40 14.14 0.90 -13.77
C ASN A 40 14.43 1.92 -12.65
N SER A 41 14.64 1.44 -11.42
CA SER A 41 14.92 2.29 -10.25
C SER A 41 16.29 2.96 -10.28
N GLN A 42 17.30 2.27 -10.82
CA GLN A 42 18.71 2.71 -10.81
C GLN A 42 19.25 2.96 -9.40
N ASP A 43 18.89 2.08 -8.47
CA ASP A 43 19.35 2.09 -7.08
C ASP A 43 19.64 0.66 -6.60
N GLU A 44 19.89 0.52 -5.30
CA GLU A 44 20.27 -0.74 -4.63
C GLU A 44 19.14 -1.79 -4.52
N THR A 45 17.99 -1.60 -5.19
CA THR A 45 16.85 -2.54 -5.12
C THR A 45 17.23 -3.95 -5.57
N GLU A 46 17.89 -4.11 -6.73
CA GLU A 46 18.27 -5.43 -7.24
C GLU A 46 19.25 -6.15 -6.30
N GLU A 47 20.27 -5.44 -5.84
CA GLU A 47 21.31 -5.96 -4.94
C GLU A 47 20.70 -6.43 -3.63
N LEU A 48 19.84 -5.61 -3.01
CA LEU A 48 19.18 -5.95 -1.75
C LEU A 48 18.26 -7.17 -1.89
N ILE A 49 17.47 -7.25 -2.97
CA ILE A 49 16.55 -8.38 -3.14
C ILE A 49 17.30 -9.68 -3.38
N LYS A 50 18.31 -9.67 -4.26
CA LYS A 50 19.10 -10.87 -4.55
C LYS A 50 19.93 -11.34 -3.36
N ALA A 51 20.44 -10.41 -2.54
CA ALA A 51 21.24 -10.75 -1.36
C ALA A 51 20.42 -11.33 -0.21
N ASN A 52 19.13 -10.97 -0.10
CA ASN A 52 18.30 -11.34 1.06
C ASN A 52 17.25 -12.42 0.75
N PHE A 53 16.90 -12.65 -0.52
CA PHE A 53 15.78 -13.53 -0.86
C PHE A 53 16.08 -14.45 -2.05
N GLU A 54 16.48 -15.70 -1.76
CA GLU A 54 16.80 -16.70 -2.80
C GLU A 54 15.56 -17.17 -3.59
N ARG A 55 14.37 -17.12 -2.98
CA ARG A 55 13.13 -17.66 -3.56
C ARG A 55 12.32 -16.62 -4.35
N VAL A 56 12.80 -15.37 -4.41
CA VAL A 56 12.14 -14.30 -5.15
C VAL A 56 12.53 -14.33 -6.62
N THR A 57 11.53 -14.31 -7.50
CA THR A 57 11.77 -14.06 -8.93
C THR A 57 11.91 -12.56 -9.15
N PHE A 58 13.13 -12.10 -9.40
CA PHE A 58 13.40 -10.70 -9.70
C PHE A 58 13.35 -10.44 -11.22
N GLN A 59 12.61 -9.42 -11.64
CA GLN A 59 12.47 -8.98 -13.03
C GLN A 59 12.87 -7.52 -13.17
N GLN A 60 13.91 -7.24 -13.95
CA GLN A 60 14.38 -5.87 -14.19
C GLN A 60 13.79 -5.33 -15.50
N ASN A 61 13.10 -4.20 -15.44
CA ASN A 61 12.73 -3.46 -16.65
C ASN A 61 13.86 -2.50 -17.07
N ASN A 62 13.98 -2.32 -18.39
CA ASN A 62 14.94 -1.38 -19.00
C ASN A 62 14.47 0.08 -18.95
N GLU A 63 13.17 0.31 -18.74
CA GLU A 63 12.55 1.62 -18.61
C GLU A 63 11.42 1.57 -17.58
N ASN A 64 10.93 2.75 -17.15
CA ASN A 64 9.75 2.81 -16.29
C ASN A 64 8.48 2.67 -17.14
N LEU A 65 7.90 1.47 -17.14
CA LEU A 65 6.69 1.12 -17.90
C LEU A 65 5.40 1.70 -17.30
N GLY A 66 5.46 2.34 -16.13
CA GLY A 66 4.29 2.68 -15.33
C GLY A 66 3.68 1.48 -14.61
N PHE A 67 2.59 1.71 -13.88
CA PHE A 67 1.92 0.74 -13.03
C PHE A 67 1.21 -0.35 -13.85
N ALA A 68 0.28 0.04 -14.73
CA ALA A 68 -0.59 -0.90 -15.43
C ALA A 68 0.20 -1.91 -16.29
N LYS A 69 1.11 -1.40 -17.12
CA LYS A 69 1.89 -2.23 -18.06
C LYS A 69 2.85 -3.17 -17.34
N ALA A 70 3.54 -2.69 -16.31
CA ALA A 70 4.48 -3.53 -15.55
C ALA A 70 3.77 -4.66 -14.78
N TYR A 71 2.62 -4.38 -14.16
CA TYR A 71 1.83 -5.44 -13.52
C TYR A 71 1.25 -6.44 -14.52
N ASN A 72 0.71 -5.98 -15.66
CA ASN A 72 0.22 -6.87 -16.70
C ASN A 72 1.30 -7.87 -17.14
N GLN A 73 2.52 -7.37 -17.41
CA GLN A 73 3.67 -8.19 -17.78
C GLN A 73 3.96 -9.28 -16.73
N ALA A 74 4.03 -8.91 -15.46
CA ALA A 74 4.29 -9.86 -14.38
C ALA A 74 3.16 -10.89 -14.22
N VAL A 75 1.90 -10.45 -14.25
CA VAL A 75 0.73 -11.34 -14.13
C VAL A 75 0.69 -12.37 -15.27
N HIS A 76 1.13 -12.02 -16.47
CA HIS A 76 1.23 -12.98 -17.57
C HIS A 76 2.17 -14.14 -17.23
N THR A 77 3.29 -13.87 -16.56
CA THR A 77 4.30 -14.89 -16.16
C THR A 77 3.99 -15.61 -14.84
N ALA A 78 3.15 -15.03 -13.99
CA ALA A 78 2.74 -15.60 -12.71
C ALA A 78 2.06 -16.96 -12.87
N LYS A 79 2.19 -17.87 -11.91
CA LYS A 79 1.70 -19.26 -11.96
C LYS A 79 0.54 -19.52 -10.99
N GLY A 80 0.29 -18.63 -10.04
CA GLY A 80 -0.74 -18.74 -9.03
C GLY A 80 -2.16 -18.71 -9.59
N LYS A 81 -3.05 -19.49 -8.99
CA LYS A 81 -4.51 -19.41 -9.22
C LYS A 81 -5.04 -18.01 -8.88
N TYR A 82 -4.52 -17.44 -7.80
CA TYR A 82 -4.70 -16.04 -7.41
C TYR A 82 -3.42 -15.25 -7.66
N VAL A 83 -3.57 -13.98 -8.00
CA VAL A 83 -2.47 -13.03 -8.03
C VAL A 83 -2.77 -11.90 -7.05
N CYS A 84 -1.79 -11.52 -6.26
CA CYS A 84 -1.84 -10.35 -5.39
C CYS A 84 -1.04 -9.23 -6.05
N ILE A 85 -1.73 -8.15 -6.41
CA ILE A 85 -1.11 -6.87 -6.81
C ILE A 85 -0.75 -6.15 -5.52
N LEU A 86 0.53 -5.88 -5.30
CA LEU A 86 1.02 -5.38 -4.02
C LEU A 86 2.02 -4.24 -4.17
N ASN A 87 1.73 -3.11 -3.55
CA ASN A 87 2.68 -2.00 -3.52
C ASN A 87 3.93 -2.35 -2.70
N PRO A 88 5.11 -1.80 -3.08
CA PRO A 88 6.38 -2.10 -2.43
C PRO A 88 6.53 -1.49 -1.04
N ASP A 89 5.67 -0.54 -0.66
CA ASP A 89 5.65 0.14 0.63
C ASP A 89 4.51 -0.38 1.53
N THR A 90 4.24 -1.68 1.44
CA THR A 90 3.24 -2.38 2.27
C THR A 90 3.87 -3.36 3.25
N VAL A 91 3.17 -3.63 4.35
CA VAL A 91 3.57 -4.62 5.37
C VAL A 91 2.37 -5.45 5.77
N LEU A 92 2.47 -6.77 5.57
CA LEU A 92 1.39 -7.73 5.78
C LEU A 92 1.56 -8.46 7.11
N PRO A 93 0.47 -8.79 7.84
CA PRO A 93 0.53 -9.72 8.95
C PRO A 93 0.68 -11.15 8.44
N GLU A 94 1.20 -12.04 9.29
CA GLU A 94 1.42 -13.45 8.95
C GLU A 94 0.14 -14.16 8.47
N ASN A 95 -1.01 -13.88 9.07
CA ASN A 95 -2.28 -14.52 8.73
C ASN A 95 -3.01 -13.86 7.54
N CYS A 96 -2.36 -12.96 6.80
CA CYS A 96 -3.00 -12.18 5.74
C CYS A 96 -3.65 -13.09 4.68
N PHE A 97 -2.85 -13.89 3.98
CA PHE A 97 -3.37 -14.74 2.91
C PHE A 97 -4.13 -15.96 3.43
N GLU A 98 -3.81 -16.45 4.63
CA GLU A 98 -4.58 -17.48 5.34
C GLU A 98 -6.03 -17.05 5.62
N SER A 99 -6.26 -15.75 5.83
CA SER A 99 -7.61 -15.20 6.02
C SER A 99 -8.30 -14.90 4.68
N LEU A 100 -7.56 -14.30 3.74
CA LEU A 100 -8.12 -13.76 2.50
C LEU A 100 -8.45 -14.84 1.46
N ILE A 101 -7.61 -15.86 1.30
CA ILE A 101 -7.82 -16.90 0.26
C ILE A 101 -9.05 -17.76 0.57
N PRO A 102 -9.23 -18.32 1.79
CA PRO A 102 -10.42 -19.11 2.10
C PRO A 102 -11.72 -18.30 1.98
N PHE A 103 -11.68 -17.00 2.28
CA PHE A 103 -12.81 -16.12 2.01
C PHE A 103 -13.09 -16.02 0.51
N ALA A 104 -12.06 -15.77 -0.31
CA ALA A 104 -12.17 -15.65 -1.77
C ALA A 104 -12.69 -16.93 -2.45
N GLU A 105 -12.29 -18.11 -1.98
CA GLU A 105 -12.75 -19.39 -2.52
C GLU A 105 -14.25 -19.66 -2.29
N LYS A 106 -14.83 -19.06 -1.24
CA LYS A 106 -16.25 -19.18 -0.91
C LYS A 106 -17.14 -18.21 -1.69
N GLN A 107 -16.59 -17.20 -2.36
CA GLN A 107 -17.38 -16.19 -3.04
C GLN A 107 -17.74 -16.59 -4.48
N PRO A 108 -19.04 -16.63 -4.85
CA PRO A 108 -19.44 -16.78 -6.24
C PRO A 108 -19.06 -15.52 -7.03
N ASN A 109 -18.60 -15.71 -8.27
CA ASN A 109 -18.19 -14.61 -9.16
C ASN A 109 -17.14 -13.67 -8.53
N PHE A 110 -16.21 -14.22 -7.74
CA PHE A 110 -15.12 -13.44 -7.14
C PHE A 110 -14.31 -12.65 -8.18
N GLY A 111 -14.25 -11.33 -8.01
CA GLY A 111 -13.45 -10.41 -8.81
C GLY A 111 -12.14 -10.06 -8.11
N ALA A 112 -12.24 -9.25 -7.06
CA ALA A 112 -11.10 -8.75 -6.31
C ALA A 112 -11.39 -8.67 -4.80
N LEU A 113 -10.34 -8.69 -3.98
CA LEU A 113 -10.40 -8.53 -2.53
C LEU A 113 -9.30 -7.59 -2.05
N GLY A 114 -9.66 -6.63 -1.21
CA GLY A 114 -8.71 -5.73 -0.56
C GLY A 114 -8.91 -5.74 0.96
N PRO A 115 -7.83 -5.75 1.76
CA PRO A 115 -7.91 -5.68 3.22
C PRO A 115 -8.14 -4.25 3.70
N ARG A 116 -8.30 -4.10 5.02
CA ARG A 116 -8.16 -2.80 5.67
C ARG A 116 -6.74 -2.30 5.53
N LEU A 117 -6.55 -1.08 5.04
CA LEU A 117 -5.25 -0.43 5.05
C LEU A 117 -5.14 0.57 6.19
N ILE A 118 -3.95 0.64 6.79
CA ILE A 118 -3.55 1.69 7.72
C ILE A 118 -2.27 2.36 7.20
N ASP A 119 -2.02 3.60 7.57
CA ASP A 119 -0.76 4.27 7.24
C ASP A 119 0.37 3.95 8.22
N GLY A 120 1.56 4.48 7.96
CA GLY A 120 2.72 4.36 8.85
C GLY A 120 2.56 4.98 10.24
N THR A 121 1.45 5.68 10.49
CA THR A 121 1.06 6.26 11.79
C THR A 121 -0.07 5.46 12.47
N GLY A 122 -0.49 4.33 11.88
CA GLY A 122 -1.53 3.46 12.42
C GLY A 122 -2.98 3.92 12.16
N HIS A 123 -3.18 5.01 11.40
CA HIS A 123 -4.51 5.51 11.08
C HIS A 123 -5.11 4.77 9.88
N TYR A 124 -6.41 4.50 9.94
CA TYR A 124 -7.14 3.86 8.86
C TYR A 124 -7.11 4.71 7.58
N LEU A 125 -6.95 4.05 6.45
CA LEU A 125 -6.97 4.64 5.12
C LEU A 125 -8.33 4.38 4.44
N PRO A 126 -9.25 5.36 4.38
CA PRO A 126 -10.55 5.18 3.74
C PRO A 126 -10.46 4.79 2.27
N GLU A 127 -9.35 5.13 1.60
CA GLU A 127 -9.11 4.75 0.21
C GLU A 127 -9.01 3.25 -0.03
N SER A 128 -8.90 2.42 1.01
CA SER A 128 -8.99 0.95 0.94
C SER A 128 -10.26 0.49 0.20
N LYS A 129 -11.32 1.29 0.27
CA LYS A 129 -12.60 1.03 -0.40
C LYS A 129 -13.29 2.31 -0.87
N ARG A 130 -13.72 2.33 -2.12
CA ARG A 130 -14.29 3.51 -2.78
C ARG A 130 -15.59 3.15 -3.50
N ASN A 131 -16.42 4.15 -3.71
CA ASN A 131 -17.49 4.07 -4.69
C ASN A 131 -16.94 4.38 -6.08
N VAL A 132 -17.69 4.02 -7.11
CA VAL A 132 -17.36 4.43 -8.48
C VAL A 132 -17.37 5.95 -8.55
N PRO A 133 -16.29 6.59 -9.03
CA PRO A 133 -16.25 8.04 -9.16
C PRO A 133 -17.06 8.47 -10.38
N ASP A 134 -18.38 8.37 -10.32
CA ASP A 134 -19.27 8.96 -11.33
C ASP A 134 -19.17 10.49 -11.33
N PHE A 135 -19.81 11.16 -12.29
CA PHE A 135 -19.77 12.62 -12.38
C PHE A 135 -20.22 13.34 -11.10
N LYS A 136 -21.23 12.83 -10.40
CA LYS A 136 -21.76 13.46 -9.18
C LYS A 136 -20.77 13.29 -8.02
N VAL A 137 -20.14 12.13 -7.91
CA VAL A 137 -19.10 11.84 -6.92
C VAL A 137 -17.83 12.64 -7.19
N ALA A 138 -17.40 12.72 -8.46
CA ALA A 138 -16.24 13.52 -8.86
C ALA A 138 -16.46 15.03 -8.61
N PHE A 139 -17.65 15.54 -8.92
CA PHE A 139 -18.03 16.94 -8.67
C PHE A 139 -18.10 17.27 -7.18
N LYS A 140 -18.69 16.40 -6.34
CA LYS A 140 -18.70 16.60 -4.88
C LYS A 140 -17.30 16.54 -4.25
N LYS A 141 -16.45 15.64 -4.73
CA LYS A 141 -15.04 15.59 -4.31
C LYS A 141 -14.30 16.88 -4.66
N MET A 142 -14.66 17.53 -5.76
CA MET A 142 -14.12 18.83 -6.15
C MET A 142 -14.53 19.95 -5.18
N THR A 143 -15.73 19.88 -4.58
CA THR A 143 -16.20 20.84 -3.57
C THR A 143 -15.72 20.53 -2.14
N GLY A 144 -14.85 19.52 -1.97
CA GLY A 144 -14.30 19.11 -0.67
C GLY A 144 -15.10 18.02 0.07
N ASP A 145 -16.29 17.65 -0.42
CA ASP A 145 -17.10 16.58 0.14
C ASP A 145 -16.63 15.21 -0.38
N THR A 146 -15.92 14.46 0.47
CA THR A 146 -15.41 13.12 0.16
C THR A 146 -16.33 11.99 0.65
N SER A 147 -17.44 12.32 1.32
CA SER A 147 -18.32 11.33 1.98
C SER A 147 -18.87 10.28 1.02
N ARG A 148 -19.15 10.66 -0.23
CA ARG A 148 -19.67 9.78 -1.28
C ARG A 148 -18.58 9.08 -2.09
N TYR A 149 -17.33 9.51 -1.96
CA TYR A 149 -16.20 8.90 -2.69
C TYR A 149 -15.75 7.60 -2.04
N TYR A 150 -15.74 7.54 -0.71
CA TYR A 150 -15.42 6.33 0.04
C TYR A 150 -16.67 5.49 0.27
N ALA A 151 -16.49 4.16 0.33
CA ALA A 151 -17.58 3.22 0.62
C ALA A 151 -17.87 3.17 2.14
N ASN A 152 -18.30 4.30 2.70
CA ASN A 152 -18.53 4.49 4.14
C ASN A 152 -19.76 3.74 4.69
N GLN A 153 -20.61 3.19 3.82
CA GLN A 153 -21.72 2.32 4.21
C GLN A 153 -21.25 1.01 4.87
N LEU A 154 -19.98 0.66 4.70
CA LEU A 154 -19.33 -0.47 5.34
C LEU A 154 -18.35 0.13 6.36
N ALA A 155 -18.37 -0.31 7.61
CA ALA A 155 -17.43 0.13 8.64
C ALA A 155 -16.00 -0.36 8.35
N GLN A 156 -14.99 0.23 8.99
CA GLN A 156 -13.58 -0.05 8.68
C GLN A 156 -13.17 -1.51 8.95
N ASP A 157 -13.84 -2.18 9.87
CA ASP A 157 -13.59 -3.55 10.35
C ASP A 157 -14.57 -4.59 9.78
N GLU A 158 -15.57 -4.15 9.00
CA GLU A 158 -16.54 -5.04 8.37
C GLU A 158 -16.02 -5.70 7.09
N ILE A 159 -16.68 -6.79 6.70
CA ILE A 159 -16.46 -7.49 5.43
C ILE A 159 -17.69 -7.25 4.54
N GLY A 160 -17.49 -6.92 3.26
CA GLY A 160 -18.63 -6.69 2.38
C GLY A 160 -18.25 -6.37 0.93
N GLU A 161 -19.26 -6.39 0.06
CA GLU A 161 -19.11 -6.00 -1.34
C GLU A 161 -18.84 -4.49 -1.44
N VAL A 162 -17.86 -4.11 -2.26
CA VAL A 162 -17.52 -2.71 -2.54
C VAL A 162 -17.31 -2.51 -4.04
N PRO A 163 -17.62 -1.33 -4.60
CA PRO A 163 -17.45 -1.12 -6.04
C PRO A 163 -15.98 -1.08 -6.46
N VAL A 164 -15.14 -0.39 -5.69
CA VAL A 164 -13.76 -0.10 -6.06
C VAL A 164 -12.81 -0.37 -4.90
N LEU A 165 -11.71 -1.06 -5.21
CA LEU A 165 -10.55 -1.26 -4.33
C LEU A 165 -9.37 -0.43 -4.80
N VAL A 166 -8.38 -0.24 -3.92
CA VAL A 166 -7.14 0.47 -4.24
C VAL A 166 -6.05 -0.48 -4.69
N GLY A 167 -5.26 -0.07 -5.68
CA GLY A 167 -4.15 -0.86 -6.24
C GLY A 167 -2.97 -1.09 -5.29
N ALA A 168 -3.02 -0.58 -4.04
CA ALA A 168 -1.98 -0.83 -3.04
C ALA A 168 -1.97 -2.29 -2.57
N PHE A 169 -3.14 -2.93 -2.54
CA PHE A 169 -3.31 -4.36 -2.32
C PHE A 169 -4.57 -4.80 -3.05
N MET A 170 -4.45 -5.74 -3.99
CA MET A 170 -5.60 -6.42 -4.58
C MET A 170 -5.30 -7.90 -4.80
N LEU A 171 -6.01 -8.78 -4.09
CA LEU A 171 -6.05 -10.20 -4.39
C LEU A 171 -7.13 -10.46 -5.45
N VAL A 172 -6.74 -10.96 -6.61
CA VAL A 172 -7.64 -11.23 -7.74
C VAL A 172 -7.47 -12.66 -8.23
N LYS A 173 -8.54 -13.26 -8.74
CA LYS A 173 -8.43 -14.55 -9.43
C LYS A 173 -7.74 -14.31 -10.77
N LYS A 174 -6.62 -14.99 -11.05
CA LYS A 174 -5.82 -14.77 -12.28
C LYS A 174 -6.67 -14.89 -13.54
N GLN A 175 -7.55 -15.89 -13.59
CA GLN A 175 -8.46 -16.10 -14.71
C GLN A 175 -9.43 -14.93 -14.93
N ALA A 176 -9.98 -14.33 -13.86
CA ALA A 176 -10.86 -13.17 -13.97
C ALA A 176 -10.09 -11.95 -14.48
N TYR A 177 -8.88 -11.73 -13.96
CA TYR A 177 -7.98 -10.67 -14.40
C TYR A 177 -7.65 -10.78 -15.90
N LEU A 178 -7.25 -11.97 -16.37
CA LEU A 178 -6.96 -12.22 -17.79
C LEU A 178 -8.20 -12.10 -18.67
N LYS A 179 -9.38 -12.56 -18.21
CA LYS A 179 -10.65 -12.45 -18.95
C LYS A 179 -10.99 -11.01 -19.31
N ILE A 180 -10.73 -10.07 -18.40
CA ILE A 180 -10.98 -8.65 -18.65
C ILE A 180 -9.77 -7.90 -19.25
N LYS A 181 -8.72 -8.62 -19.66
CA LYS A 181 -7.46 -8.09 -20.22
C LYS A 181 -6.63 -7.24 -19.24
N GLY A 182 -6.67 -7.57 -17.96
CA GLY A 182 -5.82 -6.96 -16.92
C GLY A 182 -6.05 -5.47 -16.72
N PHE A 183 -5.03 -4.74 -16.28
CA PHE A 183 -5.06 -3.27 -16.22
C PHE A 183 -5.10 -2.67 -17.64
N ASP A 184 -5.74 -1.52 -17.78
CA ASP A 184 -5.73 -0.77 -19.03
C ASP A 184 -4.42 0.03 -19.12
N GLU A 185 -3.55 -0.34 -20.07
CA GLU A 185 -2.18 0.20 -20.17
C GLU A 185 -2.11 1.68 -20.56
N ARG A 186 -3.26 2.30 -20.91
CA ARG A 186 -3.34 3.76 -21.06
C ARG A 186 -3.14 4.49 -19.73
N TYR A 187 -3.38 3.82 -18.60
CA TYR A 187 -3.06 4.33 -17.28
C TYR A 187 -1.58 4.09 -16.96
N PHE A 188 -0.75 5.13 -17.09
CA PHE A 188 0.63 5.07 -16.62
C PHE A 188 0.69 4.93 -15.10
N MET A 189 -0.12 5.69 -14.35
CA MET A 189 -0.24 5.64 -12.89
C MET A 189 -1.47 6.41 -12.43
N TYR A 190 -2.11 5.92 -11.38
CA TYR A 190 -3.40 6.32 -10.84
C TYR A 190 -4.60 5.98 -11.72
N GLY A 191 -5.71 5.58 -11.10
CA GLY A 191 -6.97 5.30 -11.77
C GLY A 191 -7.03 3.94 -12.45
N GLU A 192 -5.91 3.24 -12.63
CA GLU A 192 -5.90 1.85 -13.08
C GLU A 192 -6.65 0.91 -12.12
N ASP A 193 -6.57 1.17 -10.82
CA ASP A 193 -7.27 0.42 -9.77
C ASP A 193 -8.80 0.58 -9.83
N ILE A 194 -9.24 1.83 -10.03
CA ILE A 194 -10.64 2.21 -10.25
C ILE A 194 -11.15 1.55 -11.54
N ASP A 195 -10.40 1.66 -12.64
CA ASP A 195 -10.79 1.08 -13.93
C ASP A 195 -10.87 -0.45 -13.88
N LEU A 196 -9.89 -1.12 -13.27
CA LEU A 196 -9.89 -2.58 -13.11
C LEU A 196 -11.08 -3.03 -12.27
N SER A 197 -11.28 -2.41 -11.10
CA SER A 197 -12.38 -2.75 -10.19
C SER A 197 -13.74 -2.58 -10.87
N TYR A 198 -13.91 -1.47 -11.60
CA TYR A 198 -15.14 -1.21 -12.33
C TYR A 198 -15.34 -2.21 -13.47
N ARG A 199 -14.32 -2.51 -14.27
CA ARG A 199 -14.44 -3.52 -15.34
C ARG A 199 -14.72 -4.93 -14.82
N LEU A 200 -14.21 -5.31 -13.65
CA LEU A 200 -14.59 -6.57 -13.00
C LEU A 200 -16.10 -6.61 -12.76
N THR A 201 -16.67 -5.57 -12.16
CA THR A 201 -18.11 -5.52 -11.88
C THR A 201 -18.98 -5.48 -13.15
N GLN A 202 -18.55 -4.74 -14.18
CA GLN A 202 -19.22 -4.74 -15.49
C GLN A 202 -19.20 -6.12 -16.19
N ASN A 203 -18.29 -7.02 -15.80
CA ASN A 203 -18.20 -8.39 -16.32
C ASN A 203 -18.84 -9.43 -15.39
N GLY A 204 -19.71 -8.99 -14.46
CA GLY A 204 -20.48 -9.86 -13.57
C GLY A 204 -19.70 -10.37 -12.36
N PHE A 205 -18.47 -9.90 -12.14
CA PHE A 205 -17.70 -10.21 -10.94
C PHE A 205 -18.05 -9.29 -9.78
N LYS A 206 -17.68 -9.69 -8.56
CA LYS A 206 -17.90 -8.93 -7.34
C LYS A 206 -16.57 -8.62 -6.65
N ASN A 207 -16.38 -7.36 -6.25
CA ASN A 207 -15.23 -6.96 -5.45
C ASN A 207 -15.63 -6.89 -3.98
N TYR A 208 -14.70 -7.25 -3.11
CA TYR A 208 -14.93 -7.40 -1.68
C TYR A 208 -13.88 -6.63 -0.88
N TYR A 209 -14.31 -6.05 0.21
CA TYR A 209 -13.45 -5.49 1.24
C TYR A 209 -13.42 -6.45 2.43
N PHE A 210 -12.24 -6.65 3.01
CA PHE A 210 -12.03 -7.52 4.16
C PHE A 210 -11.45 -6.73 5.34
N GLY A 211 -12.33 -6.17 6.18
CA GLY A 211 -11.93 -5.28 7.28
C GLY A 211 -11.25 -5.96 8.48
N GLN A 212 -11.29 -7.29 8.57
CA GLN A 212 -10.75 -8.05 9.70
C GLN A 212 -9.24 -8.29 9.66
N VAL A 213 -8.57 -7.93 8.56
CA VAL A 213 -7.10 -7.97 8.42
C VAL A 213 -6.62 -6.57 8.06
N SER A 214 -5.64 -6.07 8.80
CA SER A 214 -4.99 -4.78 8.54
C SER A 214 -3.64 -4.99 7.86
N VAL A 215 -3.36 -4.18 6.83
CA VAL A 215 -2.06 -4.09 6.14
C VAL A 215 -1.57 -2.64 6.25
N ILE A 216 -0.31 -2.43 6.60
CA ILE A 216 0.29 -1.09 6.56
C ILE A 216 0.58 -0.73 5.10
N HIS A 217 0.33 0.52 4.72
CA HIS A 217 0.75 1.12 3.47
C HIS A 217 1.33 2.51 3.76
N PHE A 218 2.66 2.65 3.69
CA PHE A 218 3.37 3.85 4.14
C PHE A 218 3.01 5.12 3.34
N LYS A 219 2.67 4.96 2.05
CA LYS A 219 2.11 5.98 1.15
C LYS A 219 3.04 7.17 0.90
N GLY A 220 3.33 7.40 -0.39
CA GLY A 220 4.11 8.55 -0.84
C GLY A 220 5.62 8.33 -0.85
N GLU A 221 6.06 7.08 -0.67
CA GLU A 221 7.48 6.71 -0.70
C GLU A 221 8.08 6.82 -2.11
N SER A 222 7.33 6.37 -3.13
CA SER A 222 7.73 6.47 -4.54
C SER A 222 7.18 7.69 -5.28
N THR A 223 6.28 8.49 -4.69
CA THR A 223 5.71 9.66 -5.38
C THR A 223 5.52 10.87 -4.48
N VAL A 224 6.14 11.98 -4.88
CA VAL A 224 5.90 13.32 -4.32
C VAL A 224 4.59 13.88 -4.90
N LYS A 225 3.72 14.43 -4.05
CA LYS A 225 2.47 15.11 -4.46
C LYS A 225 2.74 16.48 -5.10
N ASP A 226 3.37 16.47 -6.27
CA ASP A 226 3.73 17.65 -7.03
C ASP A 226 2.72 17.93 -8.18
N ARG A 227 3.05 18.89 -9.04
CA ARG A 227 2.25 19.18 -10.24
C ARG A 227 2.14 17.98 -11.18
N LYS A 228 3.19 17.14 -11.30
CA LYS A 228 3.17 15.95 -12.16
C LYS A 228 2.20 14.91 -11.61
N TYR A 229 2.18 14.71 -10.28
CA TYR A 229 1.18 13.88 -9.59
C TYR A 229 -0.24 14.33 -9.94
N ASN A 230 -0.54 15.63 -9.76
CA ASN A 230 -1.87 16.15 -10.04
C ASN A 230 -2.25 15.96 -11.51
N LEU A 231 -1.36 16.29 -12.45
CA LEU A 231 -1.63 16.09 -13.88
C LEU A 231 -1.91 14.63 -14.23
N ARG A 232 -1.16 13.67 -13.67
CA ARG A 232 -1.38 12.24 -13.86
C ARG A 232 -2.72 11.80 -13.27
N PHE A 233 -3.00 12.16 -12.02
CA PHE A 233 -4.24 11.80 -11.33
C PHE A 233 -5.48 12.34 -12.07
N TYR A 234 -5.49 13.63 -12.42
CA TYR A 234 -6.61 14.23 -13.14
C TYR A 234 -6.72 13.74 -14.58
N GLY A 235 -5.60 13.45 -15.25
CA GLY A 235 -5.58 12.79 -16.56
C GLY A 235 -6.18 11.39 -16.52
N ALA A 236 -5.88 10.60 -15.49
CA ALA A 236 -6.48 9.29 -15.27
C ALA A 236 -8.00 9.38 -15.03
N MET A 237 -8.45 10.36 -14.23
CA MET A 237 -9.89 10.57 -14.02
C MET A 237 -10.59 11.00 -15.32
N GLN A 238 -9.96 11.83 -16.14
CA GLN A 238 -10.48 12.17 -17.46
C GLN A 238 -10.61 10.93 -18.34
N LEU A 239 -9.58 10.08 -18.41
CA LEU A 239 -9.60 8.84 -19.17
C LEU A 239 -10.73 7.90 -18.68
N PHE A 240 -10.91 7.78 -17.37
CA PHE A 240 -11.98 6.96 -16.77
C PHE A 240 -13.38 7.46 -17.17
N GLN A 241 -13.63 8.77 -17.06
CA GLN A 241 -14.91 9.35 -17.47
C GLN A 241 -15.17 9.16 -18.97
N GLN A 242 -14.18 9.42 -19.81
CA GLN A 242 -14.31 9.25 -21.26
C GLN A 242 -14.58 7.79 -21.64
N LYS A 243 -13.98 6.84 -20.93
CA LYS A 243 -14.13 5.41 -21.21
C LYS A 243 -15.50 4.86 -20.81
N HIS A 244 -16.03 5.28 -19.66
CA HIS A 244 -17.20 4.63 -19.04
C HIS A 244 -18.46 5.47 -18.99
N PHE A 245 -18.34 6.80 -19.10
CA PHE A 245 -19.43 7.75 -18.89
C PHE A 245 -19.46 8.84 -19.96
N SER A 246 -18.92 8.62 -21.16
CA SER A 246 -18.98 9.62 -22.24
C SER A 246 -20.42 10.06 -22.50
N GLN A 247 -20.65 11.37 -22.51
CA GLN A 247 -21.94 11.99 -22.83
C GLN A 247 -21.91 12.78 -24.14
N GLY A 248 -20.86 12.60 -24.95
CA GLY A 248 -20.65 13.30 -26.21
C GLY A 248 -19.53 14.33 -26.14
N PHE A 249 -18.99 14.65 -27.33
CA PHE A 249 -17.74 15.40 -27.51
C PHE A 249 -17.65 16.71 -26.71
N PHE A 250 -18.71 17.53 -26.71
CA PHE A 250 -18.69 18.84 -26.07
C PHE A 250 -18.66 18.74 -24.54
N ILE A 251 -19.45 17.85 -23.96
CA ILE A 251 -19.50 17.63 -22.50
C ILE A 251 -18.16 17.06 -22.02
N ASP A 252 -17.63 16.05 -22.72
CA ASP A 252 -16.35 15.43 -22.38
C ASP A 252 -15.18 16.42 -22.46
N LYS A 253 -15.20 17.35 -23.43
CA LYS A 253 -14.20 18.42 -23.55
C LYS A 253 -14.30 19.45 -22.42
N ALA A 254 -15.52 19.83 -22.03
CA ALA A 254 -15.74 20.76 -20.91
C ALA A 254 -15.26 20.15 -19.58
N LEU A 255 -15.56 18.87 -19.33
CA LEU A 255 -15.08 18.11 -18.18
C LEU A 255 -13.55 17.99 -18.16
N ALA A 256 -12.95 17.63 -19.29
CA ALA A 256 -11.49 17.56 -19.42
C ALA A 256 -10.83 18.91 -19.12
N TYR A 257 -11.43 20.01 -19.58
CA TYR A 257 -10.94 21.36 -19.28
C TYR A 257 -11.07 21.68 -17.79
N GLY A 258 -12.22 21.39 -17.17
CA GLY A 258 -12.44 21.57 -15.73
C GLY A 258 -11.43 20.79 -14.86
N LEU A 259 -11.21 19.51 -15.16
CA LEU A 259 -10.23 18.68 -14.45
C LEU A 259 -8.80 19.20 -14.61
N LYS A 260 -8.44 19.70 -15.80
CA LYS A 260 -7.14 20.38 -16.01
C LYS A 260 -7.03 21.62 -15.14
N CYS A 261 -8.01 22.52 -15.16
CA CYS A 261 -8.01 23.73 -14.32
C CYS A 261 -7.84 23.40 -12.83
N LEU A 262 -8.48 22.35 -12.32
CA LEU A 262 -8.28 21.87 -10.95
C LEU A 262 -6.87 21.38 -10.69
N ALA A 263 -6.29 20.60 -11.61
CA ALA A 263 -4.92 20.12 -11.50
C ALA A 263 -3.94 21.29 -11.35
N PHE A 264 -4.16 22.37 -12.09
CA PHE A 264 -3.38 23.62 -11.97
C PHE A 264 -3.65 24.36 -10.65
N SER A 265 -4.91 24.50 -10.23
CA SER A 265 -5.26 25.19 -8.98
C SER A 265 -4.66 24.49 -7.75
N LYS A 266 -4.76 23.16 -7.68
CA LYS A 266 -4.20 22.34 -6.59
C LYS A 266 -2.69 22.12 -6.70
N SER A 267 -2.04 22.61 -7.76
CA SER A 267 -0.58 22.57 -7.87
C SER A 267 0.12 23.71 -7.13
N LYS A 268 -0.62 24.65 -6.53
CA LYS A 268 -0.08 25.56 -5.52
C LYS A 268 0.30 24.72 -4.30
N VAL A 269 1.61 24.59 -4.11
CA VAL A 269 2.25 23.78 -3.07
C VAL A 269 1.64 24.15 -1.72
N ALA A 270 0.96 23.20 -1.07
CA ALA A 270 0.76 23.28 0.37
C ALA A 270 2.16 23.28 0.98
N SER A 271 2.51 24.35 1.69
CA SER A 271 3.73 24.42 2.48
C SER A 271 3.83 23.15 3.30
N LYS A 272 4.98 22.45 3.23
CA LYS A 272 5.31 21.46 4.25
C LYS A 272 5.22 22.19 5.57
N GLU A 273 4.24 21.85 6.40
CA GLU A 273 4.43 22.06 7.83
C GLU A 273 5.62 21.19 8.20
N GLU A 274 6.79 21.82 8.28
CA GLU A 274 7.90 21.27 9.05
C GLU A 274 7.39 21.18 10.47
N ASP A 275 6.84 20.03 10.81
CA ASP A 275 6.58 19.70 12.20
C ASP A 275 7.94 19.81 12.89
N GLN A 276 8.10 20.85 13.73
CA GLN A 276 9.33 21.10 14.45
C GLN A 276 9.71 19.78 15.12
N LYS A 277 10.87 19.21 14.76
CA LYS A 277 11.36 17.97 15.36
C LYS A 277 11.66 18.23 16.84
N GLU A 278 10.63 18.26 17.68
CA GLU A 278 10.78 18.15 19.12
C GLU A 278 11.64 16.91 19.39
N LYS A 279 12.59 17.03 20.32
CA LYS A 279 13.38 15.89 20.80
C LYS A 279 12.42 14.93 21.51
N THR A 280 11.85 14.00 20.74
CA THR A 280 11.03 12.93 21.27
C THR A 280 11.91 11.79 21.77
N ALA A 281 11.57 11.23 22.94
CA ALA A 281 12.22 10.04 23.44
C ALA A 281 12.12 8.89 22.41
N ILE A 282 13.20 8.11 22.29
CA ILE A 282 13.29 6.93 21.45
C ILE A 282 13.16 5.69 22.33
N PHE A 283 12.16 4.87 22.05
CA PHE A 283 11.93 3.61 22.73
C PHE A 283 12.17 2.44 21.78
N TRP A 284 12.95 1.48 22.24
CA TRP A 284 13.19 0.23 21.51
C TRP A 284 12.24 -0.86 22.02
N VAL A 285 11.39 -1.37 21.15
CA VAL A 285 10.33 -2.32 21.47
C VAL A 285 10.71 -3.70 20.96
N TYR A 286 10.73 -4.68 21.86
CA TYR A 286 11.13 -6.07 21.60
C TYR A 286 10.27 -7.04 22.41
N LYS A 287 10.39 -8.34 22.15
CA LYS A 287 9.74 -9.42 22.91
C LYS A 287 10.73 -10.54 23.21
N GLY A 288 10.65 -11.13 24.40
CA GLY A 288 11.56 -12.20 24.82
C GLY A 288 12.84 -11.66 25.48
N ASN A 289 14.00 -12.22 25.10
CA ASN A 289 15.30 -11.85 25.66
C ASN A 289 16.10 -11.03 24.64
N LEU A 290 16.45 -9.80 25.01
CA LEU A 290 17.32 -8.94 24.21
C LEU A 290 18.68 -8.81 24.89
N GLU A 291 19.74 -9.22 24.19
CA GLU A 291 21.09 -9.00 24.67
C GLU A 291 21.50 -7.54 24.46
N GLN A 292 22.08 -6.90 25.48
CA GLN A 292 22.48 -5.49 25.38
C GLN A 292 23.50 -5.22 24.27
N GLU A 293 24.24 -6.24 23.83
CA GLU A 293 25.23 -6.13 22.76
C GLU A 293 24.59 -5.80 21.41
N GLU A 294 23.38 -6.28 21.15
CA GLU A 294 22.65 -5.99 19.90
C GLU A 294 22.31 -4.50 19.76
N LEU A 295 22.22 -3.78 20.88
CA LEU A 295 21.93 -2.35 20.89
C LEU A 295 23.19 -1.47 20.81
N LYS A 296 24.39 -2.01 21.06
CA LYS A 296 25.64 -1.23 21.10
C LYS A 296 25.99 -0.60 19.75
N ASN A 297 25.57 -1.22 18.64
CA ASN A 297 25.90 -0.79 17.28
C ASN A 297 24.92 0.23 16.69
N ILE A 298 23.89 0.64 17.45
CA ILE A 298 22.87 1.56 16.97
C ILE A 298 23.39 3.00 17.09
N PRO A 299 23.35 3.82 16.02
CA PRO A 299 24.05 5.11 15.96
C PRO A 299 23.29 6.24 16.67
N PHE A 300 22.29 5.94 17.49
CA PHE A 300 21.48 6.92 18.21
C PHE A 300 21.14 6.44 19.61
N GLN A 301 20.96 7.41 20.51
CA GLN A 301 20.64 7.12 21.90
C GLN A 301 19.22 6.57 22.03
N ILE A 302 19.10 5.38 22.60
CA ILE A 302 17.83 4.79 23.01
C ILE A 302 17.56 5.26 24.44
N ASN A 303 16.41 5.90 24.67
CA ASN A 303 16.05 6.38 26.00
C ASN A 303 15.65 5.22 26.92
N GLN A 304 14.92 4.25 26.39
CA GLN A 304 14.50 3.08 27.15
C GLN A 304 14.17 1.91 26.21
N VAL A 305 14.46 0.70 26.68
CA VAL A 305 14.07 -0.55 26.02
C VAL A 305 12.79 -1.06 26.71
N ILE A 306 11.78 -1.41 25.93
CA ILE A 306 10.45 -1.77 26.41
C ILE A 306 10.10 -3.17 25.90
N ASN A 307 9.77 -4.07 26.81
CA ASN A 307 9.23 -5.37 26.46
C ASN A 307 7.76 -5.18 26.01
N PHE A 308 7.42 -5.74 24.85
CA PHE A 308 6.13 -5.63 24.17
C PHE A 308 4.95 -6.09 25.04
N GLU A 309 5.17 -7.00 26.00
CA GLU A 309 4.13 -7.39 26.97
C GLU A 309 3.61 -6.20 27.82
N LYS A 310 4.37 -5.10 27.86
CA LYS A 310 4.01 -3.84 28.52
C LYS A 310 3.57 -2.75 27.53
N GLU A 311 3.06 -3.12 26.34
CA GLU A 311 2.67 -2.17 25.29
C GLU A 311 1.68 -1.09 25.74
N LYS A 312 0.83 -1.37 26.73
CA LYS A 312 -0.11 -0.36 27.28
C LYS A 312 0.61 0.81 27.96
N GLU A 313 1.83 0.61 28.45
CA GLU A 313 2.65 1.70 28.98
C GLU A 313 3.04 2.70 27.86
N LEU A 314 3.09 2.25 26.60
CA LEU A 314 3.42 3.08 25.43
C LEU A 314 2.31 4.06 25.04
N GLN A 315 1.08 3.87 25.55
CA GLN A 315 -0.07 4.73 25.28
C GLN A 315 0.02 6.12 25.94
N LYS A 316 1.09 6.42 26.68
CA LYS A 316 1.22 7.68 27.44
C LYS A 316 2.22 8.67 26.83
N PHE A 317 2.89 8.31 25.73
CA PHE A 317 4.03 9.07 25.22
C PHE A 317 3.76 9.73 23.86
N ASN A 318 4.35 10.91 23.65
CA ASN A 318 4.61 11.51 22.33
C ASN A 318 6.05 11.14 21.96
N SER A 319 6.25 9.98 21.32
CA SER A 319 7.58 9.39 21.20
C SER A 319 7.83 8.63 19.91
N LYS A 320 9.11 8.33 19.65
CA LYS A 320 9.51 7.47 18.53
C LYS A 320 9.64 6.03 19.05
N LEU A 321 8.79 5.14 18.54
CA LEU A 321 8.81 3.72 18.90
C LEU A 321 9.43 2.93 17.76
N ILE A 322 10.47 2.16 18.06
CA ILE A 322 11.15 1.29 17.11
C ILE A 322 10.75 -0.15 17.43
N PHE A 323 10.04 -0.81 16.52
CA PHE A 323 9.65 -2.21 16.66
C PHE A 323 10.67 -3.10 15.96
N ASP A 324 11.25 -4.05 16.69
CA ASP A 324 12.28 -4.95 16.18
C ASP A 324 11.71 -6.31 15.74
N LEU A 325 11.75 -6.57 14.43
CA LEU A 325 11.24 -7.80 13.83
C LEU A 325 12.14 -9.02 14.03
N ASN A 326 13.32 -8.89 14.64
CA ASN A 326 14.04 -10.05 15.18
C ASN A 326 13.26 -10.72 16.32
N PHE A 327 12.44 -9.93 17.02
CA PHE A 327 11.73 -10.37 18.22
C PHE A 327 10.21 -10.39 18.07
N LEU A 328 9.69 -9.57 17.15
CA LEU A 328 8.26 -9.37 16.96
C LEU A 328 7.75 -9.99 15.66
N LYS A 329 6.47 -10.34 15.68
CA LYS A 329 5.68 -10.68 14.50
C LYS A 329 5.19 -9.40 13.81
N PHE A 330 4.96 -9.47 12.51
CA PHE A 330 4.33 -8.37 11.77
C PHE A 330 2.92 -8.09 12.28
N SER A 331 2.15 -9.13 12.59
CA SER A 331 0.81 -8.99 13.19
C SER A 331 0.82 -8.19 14.50
N GLU A 332 1.78 -8.46 15.39
CA GLU A 332 1.97 -7.72 16.65
C GLU A 332 2.30 -6.24 16.38
N VAL A 333 3.21 -5.96 15.44
CA VAL A 333 3.57 -4.58 15.06
C VAL A 333 2.38 -3.82 14.48
N ILE A 334 1.61 -4.44 13.59
CA ILE A 334 0.43 -3.84 12.94
C ILE A 334 -0.67 -3.55 13.98
N GLU A 335 -0.87 -4.43 14.95
CA GLU A 335 -1.80 -4.22 16.07
C GLU A 335 -1.33 -3.05 16.95
N ALA A 336 -0.05 -3.01 17.31
CA ALA A 336 0.53 -1.95 18.12
C ALA A 336 0.42 -0.57 17.44
N PHE A 337 0.66 -0.47 16.14
CA PHE A 337 0.46 0.80 15.40
C PHE A 337 -0.97 1.32 15.57
N GLN A 338 -1.97 0.43 15.47
CA GLN A 338 -3.39 0.80 15.60
C GLN A 338 -3.75 1.20 17.03
N LEU A 339 -3.17 0.53 18.02
CA LEU A 339 -3.40 0.79 19.44
C LEU A 339 -2.76 2.12 19.90
N LEU A 340 -1.58 2.46 19.36
CA LEU A 340 -0.73 3.54 19.87
C LEU A 340 -0.82 4.85 19.07
N LYS A 341 -1.63 4.90 18.01
CA LYS A 341 -1.73 6.03 17.06
C LYS A 341 -2.16 7.39 17.67
N ASN A 342 -2.89 7.40 18.78
CA ASN A 342 -3.60 8.59 19.26
C ASN A 342 -2.73 9.62 20.01
N ASN A 343 -1.44 9.34 20.26
CA ASN A 343 -0.56 10.21 21.08
C ASN A 343 0.58 10.88 20.31
N LYS A 344 0.41 11.10 18.99
CA LYS A 344 1.48 11.61 18.11
C LYS A 344 2.72 10.71 18.09
N ASN A 345 2.56 9.42 18.40
CA ASN A 345 3.63 8.46 18.32
C ASN A 345 4.10 8.33 16.87
N ARG A 346 5.42 8.22 16.71
CA ARG A 346 6.10 8.01 15.44
C ARG A 346 6.66 6.61 15.42
N PHE A 347 6.23 5.81 14.46
CA PHE A 347 6.60 4.40 14.42
C PHE A 347 7.71 4.14 13.42
N ARG A 348 8.63 3.25 13.82
CA ARG A 348 9.68 2.72 12.96
C ARG A 348 9.71 1.22 13.10
N ILE A 349 10.06 0.55 12.02
CA ILE A 349 10.24 -0.89 11.97
C ILE A 349 11.71 -1.15 11.67
N ARG A 350 12.37 -1.97 12.47
CA ARG A 350 13.65 -2.60 12.14
C ARG A 350 13.36 -3.96 11.50
N PRO A 351 13.66 -4.17 10.21
CA PRO A 351 13.51 -5.48 9.59
C PRO A 351 14.47 -6.52 10.18
N SER A 352 14.10 -7.79 10.09
CA SER A 352 14.92 -8.85 10.67
C SER A 352 16.28 -8.91 9.99
N ASN A 353 17.33 -9.15 10.79
CA ASN A 353 18.71 -9.25 10.34
C ASN A 353 19.20 -8.03 9.53
N CYS A 354 18.62 -6.86 9.78
CA CYS A 354 18.97 -5.62 9.09
C CYS A 354 19.50 -4.55 10.06
N ASN A 355 20.41 -3.73 9.56
CA ASN A 355 20.95 -2.56 10.26
C ASN A 355 20.33 -1.27 9.71
N PHE A 356 19.01 -1.25 9.60
CA PHE A 356 18.28 -0.02 9.32
C PHE A 356 16.91 -0.03 9.98
N ILE A 357 16.36 1.16 10.18
CA ILE A 357 14.96 1.36 10.53
C ILE A 357 14.28 2.24 9.50
N LEU A 358 12.99 1.99 9.27
CA LEU A 358 12.17 2.83 8.41
C LEU A 358 10.76 3.03 8.95
N GLY A 359 10.11 4.10 8.52
CA GLY A 359 8.70 4.39 8.79
C GLY A 359 8.35 5.83 8.47
N SER A 360 7.08 6.20 8.60
CA SER A 360 6.58 7.51 8.16
C SER A 360 5.91 8.26 9.31
N ASP A 361 6.17 9.56 9.40
CA ASP A 361 5.58 10.43 10.43
C ASP A 361 4.21 10.97 10.02
N THR A 362 3.89 10.92 8.73
CA THR A 362 2.58 11.28 8.19
C THR A 362 2.19 10.35 7.04
N SER A 363 0.93 10.37 6.63
CA SER A 363 0.43 9.62 5.46
C SER A 363 0.76 10.25 4.09
N THR A 364 1.56 11.32 4.07
CA THR A 364 1.79 12.11 2.85
C THR A 364 3.22 12.54 2.60
N SER A 365 4.07 12.45 3.63
CA SER A 365 5.51 12.72 3.54
C SER A 365 6.26 11.41 3.32
N ARG A 366 7.35 11.47 2.56
CA ARG A 366 8.32 10.38 2.51
C ARG A 366 8.82 10.04 3.91
N GLY A 367 8.90 8.75 4.22
CA GLY A 367 9.36 8.23 5.49
C GLY A 367 10.81 8.55 5.80
N GLU A 368 11.18 8.33 7.05
CA GLU A 368 12.55 8.39 7.53
C GLU A 368 13.20 7.01 7.37
N LEU A 369 14.43 7.00 6.85
CA LEU A 369 15.29 5.82 6.76
C LEU A 369 16.59 6.14 7.48
N LEU A 370 16.96 5.31 8.45
CA LEU A 370 18.23 5.41 9.18
C LEU A 370 18.95 4.06 9.06
N LYS A 371 20.17 4.06 8.52
CA LYS A 371 21.02 2.88 8.28
C LYS A 371 22.27 2.96 9.14
N TRP A 372 22.87 1.83 9.52
CA TRP A 372 24.14 1.76 10.25
C TRP A 372 25.00 0.55 9.90
#